data_AF-A0AAD8NIN5-F1
#
_entry.id   AF-A0AAD8NIN5-F1
#
_cell.length_a   1.000
_cell.length_b   1.000
_cell.length_c   1.000
_cell.angle_alpha   90.00
_cell.angle_beta   90.00
_cell.angle_gamma   90.00
#
_symmetry.space_group_name_H-M   'P 1'
#
loop_
_entity.id
_entity.type
_entity.pdbx_description
1 polymer ?
#
loop_
_entity_poly.entity_id
_entity_poly.type
_entity_poly.pdbx_seq_one_letter_code
_entity_poly.pdbx_strand_id
1 'polypeptide(L)'
;MKEEKLIEAGNSNWQKACFVPAKADANVLAYRMWLKKYAGGQFDWGTKFNGSLPPTPPRLQLMDRYWSHVVNCSSCTDAYKGFNALKISLQVFSVALVAIMAATKPGMISIFARNTLAAAAIMCFVGSKWLSHFIYKNFHFHDYRHAFK
;
A
#
# COMPACT_ATOMS: atom_id res chain seq x y z
N MET A 1 -16.60 4.26 -6.52
CA MET A 1 -17.88 4.80 -7.04
C MET A 1 -18.64 3.60 -7.58
N LYS A 2 -19.80 3.22 -7.01
CA LYS A 2 -20.58 2.10 -7.56
C LYS A 2 -21.54 2.69 -8.60
N GLU A 3 -21.38 2.31 -9.86
CA GLU A 3 -22.27 2.77 -10.94
C GLU A 3 -23.72 2.34 -10.69
N GLU A 4 -23.93 1.20 -10.02
CA GLU A 4 -25.25 0.74 -9.55
C GLU A 4 -26.00 1.80 -8.73
N LYS A 5 -25.30 2.49 -7.80
CA LYS A 5 -25.93 3.53 -6.97
C LYS A 5 -26.30 4.78 -7.77
N LEU A 6 -25.66 5.02 -8.91
CA LEU A 6 -26.00 6.11 -9.82
C LEU A 6 -27.22 5.77 -10.68
N ILE A 7 -27.39 4.49 -11.05
CA ILE A 7 -28.59 3.99 -11.73
C ILE A 7 -29.81 4.17 -10.81
N GLU A 8 -29.69 3.79 -9.53
CA GLU A 8 -30.77 3.97 -8.53
C GLU A 8 -31.13 5.43 -8.28
N ALA A 9 -30.14 6.34 -8.25
CA ALA A 9 -30.35 7.76 -7.97
C ALA A 9 -30.92 8.56 -9.15
N GLY A 10 -30.90 8.00 -10.36
CA GLY A 10 -31.36 8.64 -11.59
C GLY A 10 -30.40 9.71 -12.14
N ASN A 11 -30.44 9.88 -13.46
CA ASN A 11 -29.53 10.75 -14.24
C ASN A 11 -29.64 12.26 -13.89
N SER A 12 -30.68 12.70 -13.18
CA SER A 12 -30.84 14.10 -12.77
C SER A 12 -30.12 14.46 -11.46
N ASN A 13 -29.83 13.49 -10.59
CA ASN A 13 -29.27 13.72 -9.25
C ASN A 13 -27.86 13.13 -9.04
N TRP A 14 -27.18 12.73 -10.11
CA TRP A 14 -25.88 12.04 -10.02
C TRP A 14 -24.80 12.85 -9.27
N GLN A 15 -24.80 14.18 -9.37
CA GLN A 15 -23.85 15.05 -8.66
C GLN A 15 -24.05 15.00 -7.12
N LYS A 16 -25.28 14.77 -6.66
CA LYS A 16 -25.57 14.57 -5.22
C LYS A 16 -25.18 13.17 -4.77
N ALA A 17 -25.31 12.18 -5.66
CA ALA A 17 -24.95 10.79 -5.38
C ALA A 17 -23.43 10.55 -5.40
N CYS A 18 -22.69 11.28 -6.23
CA CYS A 18 -21.24 11.18 -6.39
C CYS A 18 -20.59 12.56 -6.35
N PHE A 19 -20.10 12.92 -5.17
CA PHE A 19 -19.32 14.14 -4.98
C PHE A 19 -17.88 13.93 -5.44
N VAL A 20 -17.45 14.68 -6.45
CA VAL A 20 -16.10 14.64 -7.03
C VAL A 20 -15.45 16.03 -6.96
N PRO A 21 -14.95 16.43 -5.78
CA PRO A 21 -14.51 17.81 -5.53
C PRO A 21 -13.11 18.13 -6.06
N ALA A 22 -12.32 17.12 -6.42
CA ALA A 22 -10.92 17.36 -6.74
C ALA A 22 -10.76 17.82 -8.20
N LYS A 23 -9.77 18.70 -8.45
CA LYS A 23 -9.41 19.12 -9.82
C LYS A 23 -9.04 17.93 -10.71
N ALA A 24 -8.46 16.87 -10.14
CA ALA A 24 -8.15 15.63 -10.85
C ALA A 24 -9.41 14.92 -11.41
N ASP A 25 -10.58 15.19 -10.83
CA ASP A 25 -11.85 14.59 -11.26
C ASP A 25 -12.52 15.36 -12.41
N ALA A 26 -11.92 16.46 -12.90
CA ALA A 26 -12.50 17.28 -13.96
C ALA A 26 -12.86 16.46 -15.22
N ASN A 27 -12.04 15.47 -15.57
CA ASN A 27 -12.31 14.58 -16.71
C ASN A 27 -13.51 13.66 -16.45
N VAL A 28 -13.69 13.18 -15.21
CA VAL A 28 -14.86 12.37 -14.82
C VAL A 28 -16.13 13.21 -14.92
N LEU A 29 -16.07 14.47 -14.47
CA LEU A 29 -17.17 15.41 -14.59
C LEU A 29 -17.52 15.70 -16.06
N ALA A 30 -16.50 16.03 -16.86
CA ALA A 30 -16.66 16.30 -18.30
C ALA A 30 -17.28 15.10 -19.03
N TYR A 31 -16.80 13.90 -18.74
CA TYR A 31 -17.35 12.67 -19.29
C TYR A 31 -18.83 12.47 -18.91
N ARG A 32 -19.20 12.64 -17.64
CA ARG A 32 -20.60 12.53 -17.19
C ARG A 32 -21.51 13.58 -17.83
N MET A 33 -21.02 14.81 -18.01
CA MET A 33 -21.75 15.86 -18.72
C MET A 33 -21.95 15.52 -20.20
N TRP A 34 -20.90 15.03 -20.87
CA TRP A 34 -20.99 14.53 -22.24
C TRP A 34 -22.00 13.40 -22.37
N LEU A 35 -21.94 12.41 -21.45
CA LEU A 35 -22.86 11.27 -21.45
C LEU A 35 -24.32 11.72 -21.32
N LYS A 36 -24.58 12.67 -20.41
CA LYS A 36 -25.91 13.27 -20.26
C LYS A 36 -26.38 13.97 -21.53
N LYS A 37 -25.50 14.73 -22.18
CA LYS A 37 -25.84 15.54 -23.36
C LYS A 37 -26.06 14.70 -24.62
N TYR A 38 -25.27 13.65 -24.81
CA TYR A 38 -25.21 12.93 -26.09
C TYR A 38 -25.72 11.49 -26.05
N ALA A 39 -25.79 10.85 -24.88
CA ALA A 39 -26.23 9.46 -24.73
C ALA A 39 -27.44 9.30 -23.81
N GLY A 40 -28.17 10.39 -23.51
CA GLY A 40 -29.28 10.36 -22.56
C GLY A 40 -28.87 10.06 -21.11
N GLY A 41 -27.56 10.09 -20.82
CA GLY A 41 -26.96 9.84 -19.51
C GLY A 41 -26.87 8.37 -19.09
N GLN A 42 -27.08 7.44 -20.02
CA GLN A 42 -26.89 6.02 -19.80
C GLN A 42 -26.26 5.37 -21.05
N PHE A 43 -25.67 4.20 -20.88
CA PHE A 43 -25.25 3.38 -22.01
C PHE A 43 -26.31 2.33 -22.31
N ASP A 44 -26.64 2.16 -23.59
CA ASP A 44 -27.34 0.98 -24.05
C ASP A 44 -26.33 -0.16 -24.18
N TRP A 45 -26.25 -0.99 -23.14
CA TRP A 45 -25.38 -2.16 -23.10
C TRP A 45 -25.90 -3.33 -23.96
N GLY A 46 -27.08 -3.18 -24.57
CA GLY A 46 -27.77 -4.25 -25.27
C GLY A 46 -28.08 -5.45 -24.37
N THR A 47 -28.34 -6.62 -24.97
CA THR A 47 -28.67 -7.86 -24.24
C THR A 47 -27.45 -8.62 -23.70
N LYS A 48 -26.24 -8.11 -23.94
CA LYS A 48 -24.99 -8.83 -23.62
C LYS A 48 -24.57 -8.71 -22.15
N PHE A 49 -25.12 -7.76 -21.40
CA PHE A 49 -24.78 -7.53 -20.01
C PHE A 49 -26.06 -7.58 -19.16
N ASN A 50 -26.10 -8.52 -18.21
CA ASN A 50 -27.24 -8.70 -17.29
C ASN A 50 -27.21 -7.75 -16.08
N GLY A 51 -26.33 -6.75 -16.09
CA GLY A 51 -26.12 -5.82 -14.98
C GLY A 51 -25.38 -6.41 -13.76
N SER A 52 -25.07 -7.71 -13.73
CA SER A 52 -24.32 -8.30 -12.62
C SER A 52 -22.83 -8.05 -12.80
N LEU A 53 -22.21 -7.36 -11.85
CA LEU A 53 -20.76 -7.24 -11.80
C LEU A 53 -20.14 -8.57 -11.35
N PRO A 54 -18.96 -8.94 -11.87
CA PRO A 54 -18.20 -10.04 -11.28
C PRO A 54 -17.89 -9.72 -9.80
N PRO A 55 -17.72 -10.75 -8.96
CA PRO A 55 -17.40 -10.54 -7.56
C PRO A 55 -16.16 -9.66 -7.43
N THR A 56 -16.24 -8.67 -6.54
CA THR A 56 -15.09 -7.79 -6.28
C THR A 56 -13.92 -8.65 -5.79
N PRO A 57 -12.74 -8.56 -6.41
CA PRO A 57 -11.57 -9.29 -5.95
C PRO A 57 -11.25 -8.99 -4.47
N PRO A 58 -10.46 -9.83 -3.79
CA PRO A 58 -10.00 -9.54 -2.45
C PRO A 58 -9.27 -8.19 -2.38
N ARG A 59 -9.47 -7.44 -1.30
CA ARG A 59 -8.82 -6.11 -1.11
C ARG A 59 -7.31 -6.15 -1.27
N LEU A 60 -6.67 -7.22 -0.80
CA LEU A 60 -5.22 -7.44 -0.93
C LEU A 60 -4.78 -7.47 -2.40
N GLN A 61 -5.61 -8.02 -3.29
CA GLN A 61 -5.32 -8.07 -4.72
C GLN A 61 -5.56 -6.71 -5.39
N LEU A 62 -6.65 -6.01 -5.02
CA LEU A 62 -6.97 -4.69 -5.55
C LEU A 62 -5.96 -3.61 -5.15
N MET A 63 -5.45 -3.68 -3.92
CA MET A 63 -4.56 -2.68 -3.35
C MET A 63 -3.10 -3.16 -3.32
N ASP A 64 -2.76 -4.18 -4.11
CA ASP A 64 -1.38 -4.61 -4.27
C ASP A 64 -0.62 -3.55 -5.07
N ARG A 65 0.26 -2.82 -4.39
CA ARG A 65 1.13 -1.83 -4.99
C ARG A 65 2.36 -2.46 -5.61
N TYR A 66 2.77 -3.64 -5.16
CA TYR A 66 4.02 -4.24 -5.59
C TYR A 66 3.98 -4.56 -7.08
N TRP A 67 2.99 -5.35 -7.51
CA TRP A 67 2.86 -5.74 -8.91
C TRP A 67 2.28 -4.62 -9.80
N SER A 68 1.40 -3.78 -9.25
CA SER A 68 0.80 -2.69 -10.04
C SER A 68 1.76 -1.53 -10.30
N HIS A 69 2.71 -1.26 -9.40
CA HIS A 69 3.55 -0.07 -9.48
C HIS A 69 5.03 -0.34 -9.22
N VAL A 70 5.40 -0.97 -8.10
CA VAL A 70 6.81 -1.05 -7.65
C VAL A 70 7.68 -1.71 -8.72
N VAL A 71 7.26 -2.85 -9.26
CA VAL A 71 8.02 -3.59 -10.30
C VAL A 71 8.15 -2.83 -11.63
N ASN A 72 7.24 -1.89 -11.89
CA ASN A 72 7.20 -1.12 -13.14
C ASN A 72 7.88 0.26 -13.00
N CYS A 73 8.32 0.62 -11.79
CA CYS A 73 8.95 1.90 -11.49
C CYS A 73 10.38 1.67 -10.97
N SER A 74 11.38 2.14 -11.71
CA SER A 74 12.81 1.95 -11.36
C SER A 74 13.13 2.52 -9.97
N SER A 75 12.73 3.77 -9.71
CA SER A 75 12.95 4.42 -8.42
C SER A 75 12.36 3.65 -7.24
N CYS A 76 11.12 3.14 -7.37
CA CYS A 76 10.50 2.33 -6.32
C CYS A 76 11.14 0.96 -6.18
N THR A 77 11.52 0.31 -7.29
CA THR A 77 12.23 -0.97 -7.28
C THR A 77 13.58 -0.84 -6.57
N ASP A 78 14.34 0.20 -6.87
CA ASP A 78 15.67 0.43 -6.28
C ASP A 78 15.54 0.76 -4.79
N ALA A 79 14.58 1.60 -4.40
CA ALA A 79 14.27 1.86 -3.00
C ALA A 79 13.87 0.56 -2.25
N TYR A 80 13.02 -0.27 -2.86
CA TYR A 80 12.61 -1.56 -2.29
C TYR A 80 13.80 -2.49 -2.05
N LYS A 81 14.68 -2.63 -3.05
CA LYS A 81 15.91 -3.43 -2.94
C LYS A 81 16.83 -2.88 -1.86
N GLY A 82 17.04 -1.56 -1.82
CA GLY A 82 17.88 -0.90 -0.82
C GLY A 82 17.38 -1.11 0.61
N PHE A 83 16.07 -0.91 0.84
CA PHE A 83 15.48 -1.17 2.17
C PHE A 83 15.53 -2.65 2.53
N ASN A 84 15.32 -3.55 1.58
CA ASN A 84 15.40 -4.98 1.87
C ASN A 84 16.84 -5.40 2.20
N ALA A 85 17.85 -4.85 1.50
CA ALA A 85 19.25 -5.07 1.83
C ALA A 85 19.57 -4.54 3.24
N LEU A 86 19.16 -3.31 3.58
CA LEU A 86 19.35 -2.74 4.91
C LEU A 86 18.70 -3.61 6.00
N LYS A 87 17.47 -4.10 5.77
CA LYS A 87 16.76 -5.01 6.68
C LYS A 87 17.59 -6.25 6.98
N ILE A 88 18.14 -6.88 5.93
CA ILE A 88 18.96 -8.09 6.06
C ILE A 88 20.27 -7.76 6.79
N SER A 89 20.94 -6.67 6.42
CA SER A 89 22.17 -6.23 7.08
C SER A 89 21.97 -6.02 8.59
N LEU A 90 20.88 -5.35 9.00
CA LEU A 90 20.54 -5.17 10.41
C LEU A 90 20.35 -6.49 11.16
N GLN A 91 19.73 -7.50 10.52
CA GLN A 91 19.58 -8.83 11.11
C GLN A 91 20.94 -9.52 11.27
N VAL A 92 21.78 -9.48 10.24
CA VAL A 92 23.13 -10.05 10.27
C VAL A 92 23.96 -9.39 11.36
N PHE A 93 23.94 -8.06 11.47
CA PHE A 93 24.65 -7.35 12.54
C PHE A 93 24.14 -7.71 13.93
N SER A 94 22.81 -7.83 14.12
CA SER A 94 22.25 -8.25 15.40
C SER A 94 22.76 -9.63 15.82
N VAL A 95 22.71 -10.61 14.93
CA VAL A 95 23.19 -11.98 15.20
C VAL A 95 24.70 -12.00 15.45
N ALA A 96 25.47 -11.26 14.64
CA ALA A 96 26.92 -11.17 14.79
C ALA A 96 27.31 -10.57 16.15
N LEU A 97 26.64 -9.50 16.59
CA LEU A 97 26.88 -8.89 17.90
C LEU A 97 26.58 -9.86 19.05
N VAL A 98 25.48 -10.62 18.96
CA VAL A 98 25.15 -11.66 19.94
C VAL A 98 26.21 -12.77 19.96
N ALA A 99 26.65 -13.23 18.79
CA ALA A 99 27.70 -14.25 18.68
C ALA A 99 29.03 -13.78 19.29
N ILE A 100 29.44 -12.53 19.02
CA ILE A 100 30.64 -11.92 19.63
C ILE A 100 30.50 -11.90 21.15
N MET A 101 29.36 -11.46 21.68
CA MET A 101 29.12 -11.43 23.13
C MET A 101 29.15 -12.83 23.76
N ALA A 102 28.67 -13.85 23.05
CA ALA A 102 28.67 -15.24 23.52
C ALA A 102 30.07 -15.87 23.49
N ALA A 103 30.90 -15.53 22.50
CA ALA A 103 32.27 -16.03 22.38
C ALA A 103 33.26 -15.33 23.35
N THR A 104 32.91 -14.15 23.85
CA THR A 104 33.77 -13.36 24.74
C THR A 104 33.71 -13.90 26.18
N LYS A 105 34.87 -14.26 26.76
CA LYS A 105 34.95 -14.76 28.14
C LYS A 105 34.63 -13.66 29.18
N PRO A 106 34.10 -14.02 30.36
CA PRO A 106 33.92 -13.08 31.46
C PRO A 106 35.22 -12.36 31.81
N GLY A 107 35.16 -11.03 32.00
CA GLY A 107 36.32 -10.19 32.36
C GLY A 107 37.18 -9.71 31.19
N MET A 108 36.97 -10.21 29.96
CA MET A 108 37.74 -9.79 28.78
C MET A 108 37.32 -8.41 28.25
N ILE A 109 36.06 -8.04 28.45
CA ILE A 109 35.51 -6.72 28.11
C ILE A 109 34.83 -6.10 29.33
N SER A 110 34.80 -4.77 29.39
CA SER A 110 34.12 -4.06 30.48
C SER A 110 32.60 -4.32 30.45
N ILE A 111 31.95 -4.22 31.62
CA ILE A 111 30.49 -4.33 31.74
C ILE A 111 29.80 -3.30 30.83
N PHE A 112 30.35 -2.08 30.76
CA PHE A 112 29.87 -1.03 29.88
C PHE A 112 29.90 -1.49 28.40
N ALA A 113 31.05 -1.98 27.91
CA ALA A 113 31.19 -2.45 26.53
C ALA A 113 30.22 -3.61 26.22
N ARG A 114 30.06 -4.55 27.15
CA ARG A 114 29.12 -5.67 27.00
C ARG A 114 27.66 -5.19 26.91
N ASN A 115 27.27 -4.24 27.75
CA ASN A 115 25.93 -3.64 27.71
C ASN A 115 25.70 -2.84 26.42
N THR A 116 26.71 -2.13 25.92
CA THR A 116 26.64 -1.42 24.63
C THR A 116 26.42 -2.40 23.47
N LEU A 117 27.16 -3.51 23.44
CA LEU A 117 26.98 -4.55 22.42
C LEU A 117 25.57 -5.16 22.47
N ALA A 118 25.05 -5.42 23.68
CA ALA A 118 23.70 -5.93 23.87
C ALA A 118 22.64 -4.93 23.38
N ALA A 119 22.76 -3.67 23.77
CA ALA A 119 21.85 -2.62 23.31
C ALA A 119 21.88 -2.45 21.79
N ALA A 120 23.07 -2.44 21.18
CA ALA A 120 23.23 -2.37 19.73
C ALA A 120 22.58 -3.57 19.02
N ALA A 121 22.77 -4.79 19.52
CA ALA A 121 22.16 -5.99 18.96
C ALA A 121 20.63 -5.93 18.98
N ILE A 122 20.05 -5.47 20.10
CA ILE A 122 18.60 -5.29 20.25
C ILE A 122 18.10 -4.21 19.29
N MET A 123 18.77 -3.07 19.21
CA MET A 123 18.39 -1.96 18.33
C MET A 123 18.42 -2.38 16.85
N CYS A 124 19.44 -3.13 16.42
CA CYS A 124 19.50 -3.68 15.08
C CYS A 124 18.34 -4.63 14.79
N PHE A 125 18.00 -5.52 15.74
CA PHE A 125 16.88 -6.44 15.58
C PHE A 125 15.54 -5.70 15.48
N VAL A 126 15.26 -4.79 16.41
CA VAL A 126 14.04 -3.97 16.43
C VAL A 126 13.94 -3.13 15.16
N GLY A 127 15.05 -2.49 14.76
CA GLY A 127 15.14 -1.73 13.51
C GLY A 127 14.80 -2.59 12.29
N SER A 128 15.27 -3.84 12.23
CA SER A 128 14.93 -4.76 11.13
C SER A 128 13.44 -5.12 11.08
N LYS A 129 12.79 -5.30 12.24
CA LYS A 129 11.35 -5.61 12.33
C LYS A 129 10.51 -4.40 11.94
N TRP A 130 10.90 -3.22 12.43
CA TRP A 130 10.27 -1.97 12.02
C TRP A 130 10.40 -1.75 10.51
N LEU A 131 11.59 -1.95 9.95
CA LEU A 131 11.83 -1.81 8.52
C LEU A 131 11.04 -2.83 7.69
N SER A 132 10.89 -4.06 8.17
CA SER A 132 10.03 -5.06 7.54
C SER A 132 8.58 -4.59 7.44
N HIS A 133 8.04 -4.03 8.52
CA HIS A 133 6.68 -3.49 8.54
C HIS A 133 6.57 -2.25 7.64
N PHE A 134 7.57 -1.36 7.67
CA PHE A 134 7.64 -0.20 6.79
C PHE A 134 7.64 -0.60 5.31
N ILE A 135 8.45 -1.60 4.93
CA ILE A 135 8.50 -2.11 3.55
C ILE A 135 7.12 -2.65 3.14
N TYR A 136 6.50 -3.48 3.98
CA TYR A 136 5.18 -4.04 3.69
C TYR A 136 4.11 -2.95 3.48
N LYS A 137 4.04 -1.97 4.41
CA LYS A 137 3.03 -0.90 4.38
C LYS A 137 3.19 0.07 3.20
N ASN A 138 4.41 0.27 2.70
CA ASN A 138 4.67 1.25 1.65
C ASN A 138 4.74 0.63 0.26
N PHE A 139 5.26 -0.60 0.14
CA PHE A 139 5.54 -1.23 -1.16
C PHE A 139 4.59 -2.37 -1.53
N HIS A 140 3.92 -3.02 -0.57
CA HIS A 140 2.99 -4.11 -0.86
C HIS A 140 1.54 -3.65 -0.73
N PHE A 141 1.13 -3.25 0.48
CA PHE A 141 -0.27 -2.98 0.76
C PHE A 141 -0.40 -1.75 1.66
N HIS A 142 -1.20 -0.79 1.20
CA HIS A 142 -1.59 0.36 1.99
C HIS A 142 -3.10 0.42 2.08
N ASP A 143 -3.64 0.11 3.26
CA ASP A 143 -5.08 0.25 3.48
C ASP A 143 -5.42 1.74 3.64
N TYR A 144 -6.24 2.26 2.74
CA TYR A 144 -6.86 3.55 2.95
C TYR A 144 -8.10 3.32 3.80
N ARG A 145 -8.21 4.01 4.93
CA ARG A 145 -9.50 4.20 5.59
C ARG A 145 -10.38 5.01 4.66
N HIS A 146 -11.04 4.33 3.74
CA HIS A 146 -12.17 4.90 3.03
C HIS A 146 -13.18 5.30 4.09
N ALA A 147 -13.69 6.53 4.00
CA ALA A 147 -14.76 6.97 4.87
C ALA A 147 -15.87 5.91 4.81
N PHE A 148 -16.06 5.21 5.92
CA PHE A 148 -17.10 4.20 6.05
C PHE A 148 -18.44 4.88 5.75
N LYS A 149 -19.22 4.29 4.84
CA LYS A 149 -20.66 4.46 4.75
C LYS A 149 -21.28 3.12 5.04
#